data_AF-A0A0N4ZDM7-F1
#
_entry.id   AF-A0A0N4ZDM7-F1
#
_cell.length_a   1.000
_cell.length_b   1.000
_cell.length_c   1.000
_cell.angle_alpha   90.00
_cell.angle_beta   90.00
_cell.angle_gamma   90.00
#
_symmetry.space_group_name_H-M   'P 1'
#
loop_
_entity.id
_entity.type
_entity.pdbx_description
1 polymer ?
#
loop_
_entity_poly.entity_id
_entity_poly.type
_entity_poly.pdbx_seq_one_letter_code
_entity_poly.pdbx_strand_id
1 'polypeptide(L)'
;MNKVISSRFDIINAFINIYVEKEKSFDISKLCIYNQNEKYVTESLTGNTVIFLFCGYKKVEDLTIQPYIKSPNKSQEVAVCASFDKELHCSEGFCGMYQREIYDVTNQTLLKERKFMCPHQIIGFLYTEMESFNSYQNFNISIKNAARKLKSDCSISKDYYFHGDLRKYNNDSNIKCKSENDYCVYISLNIPALAIGSFHSCSKDVSSMLTEIFDSRLDLIEMFSNYKNELTNIFDADYFCKYHNNTLYSNESITGTLKIFTYCHSQKVDYDLTKMIIFNPPSFSATPVQCSTGDKWNNCSEGYCSIFQVSYITEPLNFQQHITEYGCPYQIYNVLTDLQQDSFLYSSIRNDMYKLGETCAKITQLQKTVINGTHTYYLYINCYEPSKVGVQIPPDIPKLNGTNNHSTNSNPTDNKALRSNSLNNIINILLLILTLFK
;
A
#
# COMPACT_ATOMS: atom_id res chain seq x y z
N MET A 1 12.80 -38.40 1.25
CA MET A 1 13.82 -37.33 1.17
C MET A 1 14.85 -37.59 0.08
N ASN A 2 15.61 -38.71 0.11
CA ASN A 2 16.63 -39.01 -0.92
C ASN A 2 16.13 -38.94 -2.38
N LYS A 3 14.95 -39.48 -2.72
CA LYS A 3 14.41 -39.42 -4.10
C LYS A 3 14.07 -38.01 -4.60
N VAL A 4 13.68 -37.10 -3.71
CA VAL A 4 13.33 -35.71 -4.07
C VAL A 4 14.60 -34.87 -4.25
N ILE A 5 15.58 -35.06 -3.36
CA ILE A 5 16.86 -34.35 -3.42
C ILE A 5 17.71 -34.86 -4.58
N SER A 6 17.73 -36.17 -4.85
CA SER A 6 18.49 -36.75 -5.98
C SER A 6 17.88 -36.48 -7.36
N SER A 7 16.68 -35.87 -7.42
CA SER A 7 16.07 -35.40 -8.68
C SER A 7 16.51 -33.97 -9.07
N ARG A 8 17.18 -33.25 -8.16
CA ARG A 8 17.63 -31.87 -8.31
C ARG A 8 19.15 -31.83 -8.52
N PHE A 9 19.58 -31.73 -9.77
CA PHE A 9 21.00 -31.78 -10.16
C PHE A 9 21.83 -30.64 -9.53
N ASP A 10 21.21 -29.48 -9.35
CA ASP A 10 21.81 -28.32 -8.68
C ASP A 10 22.10 -28.57 -7.20
N ILE A 11 21.28 -29.37 -6.52
CA ILE A 11 21.53 -29.81 -5.14
C ILE A 11 22.62 -30.89 -5.13
N ILE A 12 22.60 -31.84 -6.07
CA ILE A 12 23.67 -32.85 -6.20
C ILE A 12 25.03 -32.17 -6.34
N ASN A 13 25.15 -31.19 -7.23
CA ASN A 13 26.40 -30.46 -7.46
C ASN A 13 26.84 -29.65 -6.26
N ALA A 14 25.91 -28.98 -5.58
CA ALA A 14 26.21 -28.20 -4.38
C ALA A 14 26.68 -29.07 -3.20
N PHE A 15 26.40 -30.37 -3.24
CA PHE A 15 26.74 -31.37 -2.22
C PHE A 15 27.51 -32.57 -2.80
N ILE A 16 28.28 -32.36 -3.88
CA ILE A 16 28.96 -33.45 -4.61
C ILE A 16 29.87 -34.29 -3.71
N ASN A 17 30.51 -33.65 -2.72
CA ASN A 17 31.45 -34.29 -1.80
C ASN A 17 30.81 -35.35 -0.88
N ILE A 18 29.49 -35.32 -0.74
CA ILE A 18 28.71 -36.24 0.09
C ILE A 18 27.72 -37.07 -0.75
N TYR A 19 27.65 -36.86 -2.06
CA TYR A 19 26.80 -37.64 -2.96
C TYR A 19 27.51 -38.94 -3.35
N VAL A 20 26.82 -40.08 -3.20
CA VAL A 20 27.30 -41.41 -3.60
C VAL A 20 26.64 -41.78 -4.91
N GLU A 21 27.35 -41.57 -6.01
CA GLU A 21 26.83 -41.72 -7.37
C GLU A 21 26.26 -43.12 -7.64
N LYS A 22 26.94 -44.17 -7.18
CA LYS A 22 26.50 -45.57 -7.36
C LYS A 22 25.16 -45.87 -6.69
N GLU A 23 24.86 -45.19 -5.59
CA GLU A 23 23.64 -45.40 -4.79
C GLU A 23 22.56 -44.37 -5.09
N LYS A 24 22.89 -43.33 -5.87
CA LYS A 24 22.07 -42.13 -6.11
C LYS A 24 21.53 -41.53 -4.80
N SER A 25 22.35 -41.55 -3.76
CA SER A 25 22.02 -41.17 -2.38
C SER A 25 23.05 -40.17 -1.85
N PHE A 26 22.68 -39.39 -0.83
CA PHE A 26 23.64 -38.58 -0.08
C PHE A 26 24.08 -39.37 1.15
N ASP A 27 25.38 -39.55 1.31
CA ASP A 27 25.99 -40.13 2.50
C ASP A 27 26.10 -39.05 3.58
N ILE A 28 24.97 -38.85 4.26
CA ILE A 28 24.83 -37.87 5.36
C ILE A 28 25.80 -38.19 6.51
N SER A 29 26.27 -39.44 6.62
CA SER A 29 27.24 -39.81 7.67
C SER A 29 28.55 -39.03 7.51
N LYS A 30 28.98 -38.70 6.29
CA LYS A 30 30.15 -37.86 6.02
C LYS A 30 30.01 -36.42 6.54
N LEU A 31 28.79 -35.89 6.63
CA LEU A 31 28.53 -34.57 7.24
C LEU A 31 28.50 -34.65 8.76
N CYS A 32 27.90 -35.72 9.30
CA CYS A 32 27.70 -35.88 10.74
C CYS A 32 28.97 -36.25 11.53
N ILE A 33 30.07 -36.64 10.85
CA ILE A 33 31.34 -36.96 11.51
C ILE A 33 32.05 -35.69 12.02
N TYR A 34 31.80 -34.52 11.42
CA TYR A 34 32.63 -33.34 11.66
C TYR A 34 32.00 -32.25 12.53
N ASN A 35 30.67 -32.04 12.53
CA ASN A 35 30.01 -31.05 13.40
C ASN A 35 28.52 -31.39 13.64
N GLN A 36 28.00 -31.11 14.84
CA GLN A 36 26.57 -31.28 15.17
C GLN A 36 25.80 -29.96 14.96
N ASN A 37 24.62 -30.04 14.34
CA ASN A 37 23.64 -28.96 14.21
C ASN A 37 24.10 -27.72 13.43
N GLU A 38 24.82 -27.92 12.32
CA GLU A 38 25.24 -26.82 11.47
C GLU A 38 24.26 -26.52 10.33
N LYS A 39 24.17 -25.22 10.02
CA LYS A 39 23.51 -24.68 8.85
C LYS A 39 24.52 -24.66 7.70
N TYR A 40 24.38 -25.58 6.74
CA TYR A 40 25.20 -25.57 5.53
C TYR A 40 24.56 -24.66 4.49
N VAL A 41 25.27 -23.60 4.13
CA VAL A 41 24.86 -22.69 3.06
C VAL A 41 25.81 -22.89 1.89
N THR A 42 25.27 -23.32 0.76
CA THR A 42 26.04 -23.50 -0.47
C THR A 42 25.37 -22.72 -1.61
N GLU A 43 26.16 -22.09 -2.45
CA GLU A 43 25.64 -21.34 -3.61
C GLU A 43 25.25 -22.31 -4.73
N SER A 44 23.99 -22.24 -5.16
CA SER A 44 23.48 -22.89 -6.38
C SER A 44 23.06 -21.83 -7.41
N LEU A 45 22.74 -22.24 -8.64
CA LEU A 45 22.18 -21.35 -9.66
C LEU A 45 20.83 -20.76 -9.25
N THR A 46 20.09 -21.40 -8.34
CA THR A 46 18.83 -20.87 -7.81
C THR A 46 19.03 -19.86 -6.68
N GLY A 47 20.18 -19.90 -6.00
CA GLY A 47 20.50 -19.08 -4.84
C GLY A 47 21.20 -19.90 -3.75
N ASN A 48 21.21 -19.37 -2.53
CA ASN A 48 21.77 -20.07 -1.38
C ASN A 48 20.88 -21.26 -0.99
N THR A 49 21.36 -22.47 -1.27
CA THR A 49 20.73 -23.68 -0.74
C THR A 49 21.16 -23.84 0.70
N VAL A 50 20.20 -23.73 1.61
CA VAL A 50 20.41 -23.91 3.04
C VAL A 50 19.93 -25.31 3.43
N ILE A 51 20.84 -26.15 3.89
CA ILE A 51 20.49 -27.43 4.51
C ILE A 51 20.75 -27.32 6.00
N PHE A 52 19.71 -27.58 6.79
CA PHE A 52 19.83 -27.78 8.23
C PHE A 52 20.04 -29.27 8.48
N LEU A 53 21.20 -29.62 9.01
CA LEU A 53 21.55 -30.99 9.34
C LEU A 53 21.52 -31.19 10.85
N PHE A 54 20.61 -32.04 11.31
CA PHE A 54 20.51 -32.47 12.70
C PHE A 54 21.16 -33.84 12.84
N CYS A 55 22.36 -33.87 13.40
CA CYS A 55 23.15 -35.09 13.61
C CYS A 55 23.09 -35.46 15.09
N GLY A 56 22.37 -36.54 15.42
CA GLY A 56 22.25 -37.06 16.79
C GLY A 56 22.62 -38.54 16.89
N TYR A 57 23.31 -38.93 17.97
CA TYR A 57 23.64 -40.33 18.27
C TYR A 57 22.43 -41.16 18.72
N LYS A 58 21.33 -40.49 19.09
CA LYS A 58 20.04 -41.10 19.37
C LYS A 58 19.06 -40.66 18.29
N LYS A 59 18.16 -41.58 17.92
CA LYS A 59 17.02 -41.27 17.05
C LYS A 59 16.31 -40.04 17.62
N VAL A 60 16.07 -39.02 16.79
CA VAL A 60 15.30 -37.83 17.21
C VAL A 60 13.86 -38.30 17.45
N GLU A 61 13.52 -38.57 18.71
CA GLU A 61 12.18 -39.02 19.12
C GLU A 61 11.23 -37.84 19.35
N ASP A 62 11.78 -36.65 19.60
CA ASP A 62 11.01 -35.42 19.79
C ASP A 62 10.95 -34.59 18.51
N LEU A 63 9.84 -34.74 17.79
CA LEU A 63 9.55 -34.01 16.53
C LEU A 63 9.24 -32.52 16.76
N THR A 64 9.06 -32.07 18.00
CA THR A 64 8.75 -30.65 18.31
C THR A 64 9.95 -29.72 18.15
N ILE A 65 11.16 -30.28 18.11
CA ILE A 65 12.43 -29.56 17.95
C ILE A 65 12.79 -29.36 16.46
N GLN A 66 12.04 -29.97 15.53
CA GLN A 66 12.26 -29.75 14.10
C GLN A 66 11.75 -28.35 13.71
N PRO A 67 12.55 -27.54 12.97
CA PRO A 67 12.05 -26.29 12.41
C PRO A 67 10.85 -26.62 11.52
N TYR A 68 9.70 -26.02 11.83
CA TYR A 68 8.45 -26.26 11.13
C TYR A 68 8.52 -25.65 9.72
N ILE A 69 9.12 -26.37 8.78
CA ILE A 69 9.10 -26.02 7.36
C ILE A 69 7.71 -26.42 6.87
N LYS A 70 6.78 -25.46 6.83
CA LYS A 70 5.51 -25.64 6.13
C LYS A 70 5.85 -26.00 4.68
N SER A 71 5.57 -27.24 4.30
CA SER A 71 5.46 -27.61 2.89
C SER A 71 4.49 -26.63 2.24
N PRO A 72 4.80 -26.03 1.08
CA PRO A 72 3.87 -25.14 0.39
C PRO A 72 2.57 -25.92 0.13
N ASN A 73 1.56 -25.65 0.95
CA ASN A 73 0.22 -26.18 0.81
C ASN A 73 -0.46 -25.42 -0.33
N LYS A 74 -0.18 -25.88 -1.55
CA LYS A 74 -1.06 -25.88 -2.72
C LYS A 74 -0.27 -26.46 -3.89
N SER A 75 -0.65 -27.66 -4.31
CA SER A 75 -0.35 -28.14 -5.65
C SER A 75 -0.84 -27.07 -6.63
N GLN A 76 0.07 -26.42 -7.34
CA GLN A 76 -0.31 -25.68 -8.54
C GLN A 76 -0.92 -26.68 -9.53
N GLU A 77 -1.82 -26.21 -10.39
CA GLU A 77 -2.35 -27.04 -11.47
C GLU A 77 -1.16 -27.50 -12.33
N VAL A 78 -1.12 -28.79 -12.66
CA VAL A 78 -0.05 -29.36 -13.48
C VAL A 78 -0.17 -28.77 -14.88
N ALA A 79 0.83 -27.98 -15.30
CA ALA A 79 0.85 -27.42 -16.66
C ALA A 79 1.20 -28.53 -17.67
N VAL A 80 0.40 -28.63 -18.74
CA VAL A 80 0.69 -29.51 -19.87
C VAL A 80 1.42 -28.70 -20.94
N CYS A 81 2.68 -29.02 -21.17
CA CYS A 81 3.56 -28.33 -22.08
C CYS A 81 3.67 -29.12 -23.38
N ALA A 82 3.37 -28.45 -24.50
CA ALA A 82 3.63 -29.02 -25.82
C ALA A 82 5.15 -29.05 -26.07
N SER A 83 5.73 -30.25 -26.11
CA SER A 83 7.06 -30.49 -26.68
C SER A 83 6.91 -31.17 -28.04
N PHE A 84 7.93 -31.05 -28.90
CA PHE A 84 7.91 -31.61 -30.25
C PHE A 84 7.66 -33.13 -30.28
N ASP A 85 8.01 -33.84 -29.20
CA ASP A 85 7.95 -35.30 -29.17
C ASP A 85 6.99 -35.91 -28.13
N LYS A 86 6.58 -35.17 -27.07
CA LYS A 86 5.67 -35.65 -26.00
C LYS A 86 4.97 -34.50 -25.26
N GLU A 87 3.82 -34.77 -24.67
CA GLU A 87 3.24 -33.90 -23.64
C GLU A 87 4.10 -33.97 -22.37
N LEU A 88 4.52 -32.80 -21.89
CA LEU A 88 5.33 -32.69 -20.69
C LEU A 88 4.48 -32.07 -19.58
N HIS A 89 4.32 -32.81 -18.48
CA HIS A 89 3.51 -32.38 -17.34
C HIS A 89 4.40 -31.75 -16.26
N CYS A 90 4.26 -30.45 -16.03
CA CYS A 90 5.07 -29.70 -15.08
C CYS A 90 4.26 -29.38 -13.82
N SER A 91 4.66 -29.99 -12.70
CA SER A 91 4.06 -29.77 -11.38
C SER A 91 4.23 -28.35 -10.86
N GLU A 92 5.13 -27.57 -11.45
CA GLU A 92 5.35 -26.14 -11.16
C GLU A 92 4.31 -25.22 -11.80
N GLY A 93 3.38 -25.74 -12.61
CA GLY A 93 2.31 -24.95 -13.22
C GLY A 93 2.72 -24.03 -14.37
N PHE A 94 3.94 -24.14 -14.89
CA PHE A 94 4.36 -23.46 -16.11
C PHE A 94 5.43 -24.22 -16.89
N CYS A 95 5.55 -23.90 -18.18
CA CYS A 95 6.48 -24.50 -19.13
C CYS A 95 7.69 -23.59 -19.34
N GLY A 96 8.87 -24.17 -19.51
CA GLY A 96 10.05 -23.41 -19.93
C GLY A 96 10.51 -23.81 -21.34
N MET A 97 11.14 -22.87 -22.03
CA MET A 97 11.81 -23.10 -23.30
C MET A 97 13.26 -22.66 -23.19
N TYR A 98 14.17 -23.56 -23.56
CA TYR A 98 15.58 -23.28 -23.75
C TYR A 98 15.89 -23.25 -25.26
N GLN A 99 16.60 -22.23 -25.72
CA GLN A 99 17.09 -22.16 -27.09
C GLN A 99 18.52 -21.64 -27.09
N ARG A 100 19.40 -22.30 -27.83
CA ARG A 100 20.77 -21.84 -28.09
C ARG A 100 21.11 -21.91 -29.56
N GLU A 101 22.02 -21.04 -29.96
CA GLU A 101 22.69 -21.08 -31.25
C GLU A 101 24.19 -20.90 -31.01
N ILE A 102 25.00 -21.90 -31.39
CA ILE A 102 26.46 -21.89 -31.27
C ILE A 102 27.04 -21.90 -32.67
N TYR A 103 27.84 -20.89 -33.00
CA TYR A 103 28.59 -20.86 -34.25
C TYR A 103 29.98 -21.45 -34.03
N ASP A 104 30.22 -22.64 -34.56
CA ASP A 104 31.55 -23.27 -34.57
C ASP A 104 32.36 -22.67 -35.73
N VAL A 105 33.28 -21.77 -35.37
CA VAL A 105 34.15 -21.07 -36.33
C VAL A 105 35.08 -22.04 -37.06
N THR A 106 35.48 -23.14 -36.42
CA THR A 106 36.42 -24.11 -36.98
C THR A 106 35.75 -24.93 -38.08
N ASN A 107 34.51 -25.35 -37.84
CA ASN A 107 33.74 -26.15 -38.77
C ASN A 107 32.81 -25.32 -39.68
N GLN A 108 32.73 -24.01 -39.47
CA GLN A 108 31.80 -23.09 -40.15
C GLN A 108 30.34 -23.55 -40.06
N THR A 109 29.95 -24.13 -38.93
CA THR A 109 28.60 -24.66 -38.71
C THR A 109 27.85 -23.90 -37.62
N LEU A 110 26.55 -23.73 -37.80
CA LEU A 110 25.65 -23.16 -36.81
C LEU A 110 24.86 -24.30 -36.15
N LEU A 111 25.20 -24.60 -34.91
CA LEU A 111 24.50 -25.58 -34.08
C LEU A 111 23.33 -24.89 -33.38
N LYS A 112 22.11 -25.28 -33.71
CA LYS A 112 20.90 -24.79 -33.04
C LYS A 112 20.30 -25.90 -32.19
N GLU A 113 19.96 -25.59 -30.96
CA GLU A 113 19.25 -26.51 -30.08
C GLU A 113 18.10 -25.79 -29.41
N ARG A 114 16.92 -26.41 -29.42
CA ARG A 114 15.71 -25.92 -28.76
C ARG A 114 15.10 -27.05 -27.96
N LYS A 115 14.80 -26.79 -26.70
CA LYS A 115 14.21 -27.76 -25.76
C LYS A 115 13.05 -27.13 -25.00
N PHE A 116 11.97 -27.88 -24.85
CA PHE A 116 10.88 -27.58 -23.92
C PHE A 116 11.00 -28.51 -22.74
N MET A 117 11.12 -27.96 -21.53
CA MET A 117 11.30 -28.74 -20.31
C MET A 117 10.60 -28.05 -19.14
N CYS A 118 10.37 -28.79 -18.06
CA CYS A 118 9.83 -28.19 -16.84
C CYS A 118 10.89 -27.27 -16.24
N PRO A 119 10.50 -26.24 -15.48
CA PRO A 119 11.44 -25.26 -14.94
C PRO A 119 12.62 -25.89 -14.18
N HIS A 120 12.35 -26.90 -13.35
CA HIS A 120 13.41 -27.64 -12.63
C HIS A 120 14.34 -28.41 -13.58
N GLN A 121 13.82 -28.95 -14.67
CA GLN A 121 14.59 -29.68 -15.69
C GLN A 121 15.47 -28.74 -16.51
N ILE A 122 14.99 -27.53 -16.82
CA ILE A 122 15.80 -26.50 -17.48
C ILE A 122 16.98 -26.12 -16.61
N ILE A 123 16.76 -25.93 -15.31
CA ILE A 123 17.84 -25.60 -14.39
C ILE A 123 18.89 -26.72 -14.36
N GLY A 124 18.46 -27.99 -14.26
CA GLY A 124 19.37 -29.13 -14.34
C GLY A 124 20.11 -29.22 -15.68
N PHE A 125 19.41 -28.99 -16.79
CA PHE A 125 19.99 -28.99 -18.13
C PHE A 125 21.02 -27.86 -18.32
N LEU A 126 20.74 -26.65 -17.80
CA LEU A 126 21.67 -25.53 -17.81
C LEU A 126 22.94 -25.85 -17.01
N TYR A 127 22.84 -26.62 -15.91
CA TYR A 127 24.01 -27.10 -15.17
C TYR A 127 24.86 -28.06 -16.00
N THR A 128 24.25 -29.05 -16.64
CA THR A 128 24.97 -30.01 -17.50
C THR A 128 25.62 -29.30 -18.69
N GLU A 129 24.95 -28.31 -19.27
CA GLU A 129 25.50 -27.43 -20.29
C GLU A 129 26.70 -26.63 -19.76
N MET A 130 26.56 -26.00 -18.59
CA MET A 130 27.66 -25.25 -17.98
C MET A 130 28.91 -26.11 -17.73
N GLU A 131 28.74 -27.36 -17.31
CA GLU A 131 29.84 -28.31 -17.12
C GLU A 131 30.45 -28.74 -18.46
N SER A 132 29.62 -29.04 -19.45
CA SER A 132 30.06 -29.47 -20.79
C SER A 132 30.85 -28.38 -21.52
N PHE A 133 30.59 -27.11 -21.22
CA PHE A 133 31.22 -25.95 -21.84
C PHE A 133 32.04 -25.11 -20.85
N ASN A 134 32.50 -25.70 -19.74
CA ASN A 134 33.20 -24.97 -18.67
C ASN A 134 34.55 -24.37 -19.12
N SER A 135 35.12 -24.85 -20.24
CA SER A 135 36.29 -24.26 -20.89
C SER A 135 36.02 -22.90 -21.56
N TYR A 136 34.74 -22.53 -21.78
CA TYR A 136 34.33 -21.28 -22.39
C TYR A 136 33.84 -20.30 -21.32
N GLN A 137 34.78 -19.53 -20.72
CA GLN A 137 34.47 -18.51 -19.70
C GLN A 137 33.32 -17.58 -20.10
N ASN A 138 33.28 -17.14 -21.36
CA ASN A 138 32.22 -16.25 -21.88
C ASN A 138 30.84 -16.92 -21.91
N PHE A 139 30.77 -18.23 -22.11
CA PHE A 139 29.52 -18.99 -22.09
C PHE A 139 29.00 -19.16 -20.66
N ASN A 140 29.89 -19.47 -19.71
CA ASN A 140 29.56 -19.57 -18.28
C ASN A 140 29.09 -18.20 -17.72
N ILE A 141 29.75 -17.11 -18.10
CA ILE A 141 29.32 -15.74 -17.79
C ILE A 141 27.95 -15.44 -18.43
N SER A 142 27.72 -15.86 -19.68
CA SER A 142 26.45 -15.64 -20.38
C SER A 142 25.29 -16.41 -19.75
N ILE A 143 25.49 -17.66 -19.31
CA ILE A 143 24.48 -18.43 -18.58
C ILE A 143 24.21 -17.83 -17.20
N LYS A 144 25.25 -17.46 -16.43
CA LYS A 144 25.10 -16.76 -15.15
C LYS A 144 24.37 -15.42 -15.31
N ASN A 145 24.67 -14.68 -16.37
CA ASN A 145 24.00 -13.41 -16.67
C ASN A 145 22.58 -13.60 -17.17
N ALA A 146 22.28 -14.65 -17.95
CA ALA A 146 20.92 -15.00 -18.36
C ALA A 146 20.07 -15.45 -17.16
N ALA A 147 20.64 -16.27 -16.26
CA ALA A 147 20.01 -16.67 -15.00
C ALA A 147 19.79 -15.48 -14.05
N ARG A 148 20.70 -14.50 -14.04
CA ARG A 148 20.54 -13.22 -13.32
C ARG A 148 19.50 -12.29 -13.96
N LYS A 149 19.37 -12.30 -15.30
CA LYS A 149 18.37 -11.52 -16.07
C LYS A 149 16.95 -12.10 -15.96
N LEU A 150 16.78 -13.37 -15.57
CA LEU A 150 15.48 -14.00 -15.24
C LEU A 150 14.99 -13.70 -13.81
N LYS A 151 15.57 -12.69 -13.15
CA LYS A 151 15.11 -12.15 -11.87
C LYS A 151 14.78 -10.66 -12.06
N SER A 152 13.57 -10.33 -12.53
CA SER A 152 13.05 -8.98 -12.39
C SER A 152 12.59 -8.73 -10.95
N ASP A 153 13.31 -7.80 -10.35
CA ASP A 153 13.11 -7.19 -9.05
C ASP A 153 11.89 -6.25 -9.09
N CYS A 154 11.24 -5.93 -7.96
CA CYS A 154 10.18 -4.91 -7.97
C CYS A 154 10.80 -3.56 -8.37
N SER A 155 10.23 -2.87 -9.35
CA SER A 155 10.58 -1.47 -9.60
C SER A 155 10.21 -0.63 -8.37
N ILE A 156 11.11 0.21 -7.88
CA ILE A 156 10.70 1.23 -6.90
C ILE A 156 10.33 2.49 -7.65
N SER A 157 9.10 2.93 -7.46
CA SER A 157 8.72 4.31 -7.80
C SER A 157 8.00 4.90 -6.61
N LYS A 158 8.33 6.13 -6.23
CA LYS A 158 7.53 6.90 -5.27
C LYS A 158 7.32 8.29 -5.85
N ASP A 159 6.08 8.64 -6.11
CA ASP A 159 5.69 10.00 -6.42
C ASP A 159 4.40 10.30 -5.68
N TYR A 160 4.54 10.72 -4.43
CA TYR A 160 3.40 11.04 -3.59
C TYR A 160 3.66 12.23 -2.69
N TYR A 161 2.60 12.98 -2.45
CA TYR A 161 2.52 14.11 -1.56
C TYR A 161 1.93 13.64 -0.23
N PHE A 162 2.55 13.99 0.89
CA PHE A 162 2.10 13.61 2.23
C PHE A 162 2.40 14.73 3.21
N HIS A 163 1.37 15.22 3.94
CA HIS A 163 1.49 16.35 4.88
C HIS A 163 2.19 17.59 4.31
N GLY A 164 1.98 17.91 3.03
CA GLY A 164 2.67 19.06 2.44
C GLY A 164 3.98 18.73 1.73
N ASP A 165 4.55 17.56 2.01
CA ASP A 165 5.86 17.17 1.49
C ASP A 165 5.71 16.25 0.28
N LEU A 166 6.26 16.70 -0.85
CA LEU A 166 6.37 15.89 -2.05
C LEU A 166 7.58 14.94 -1.95
N ARG A 167 7.29 13.64 -1.82
CA ARG A 167 8.28 12.58 -1.74
C ARG A 167 8.45 11.95 -3.12
N LYS A 168 9.53 12.34 -3.80
CA LYS A 168 9.95 11.77 -5.08
C LYS A 168 11.11 10.81 -4.89
N TYR A 169 10.93 9.60 -5.38
CA TYR A 169 11.97 8.61 -5.54
C TYR A 169 11.81 7.99 -6.92
N ASN A 170 12.47 8.61 -7.89
CA ASN A 170 12.58 8.10 -9.26
C ASN A 170 13.96 7.49 -9.40
N ASN A 171 14.09 6.30 -8.84
CA ASN A 171 15.22 5.46 -9.16
C ASN A 171 14.59 4.22 -9.77
N ASP A 172 14.73 4.04 -11.09
CA ASP A 172 14.38 2.79 -11.80
C ASP A 172 15.31 1.63 -11.36
N SER A 173 15.73 1.64 -10.10
CA SER A 173 16.40 0.56 -9.42
C SER A 173 15.34 -0.44 -9.00
N ASN A 174 15.22 -1.44 -9.85
CA ASN A 174 14.85 -2.80 -9.51
C ASN A 174 15.42 -3.22 -8.13
N ILE A 175 14.55 -3.43 -7.12
CA ILE A 175 14.91 -4.05 -5.82
C ILE A 175 14.43 -5.49 -5.65
N LYS A 176 15.29 -6.32 -5.09
CA LYS A 176 14.89 -7.63 -4.59
C LYS A 176 14.15 -7.45 -3.30
N CYS A 177 12.91 -7.95 -3.24
CA CYS A 177 12.28 -8.15 -1.97
C CYS A 177 13.08 -9.15 -1.14
N LYS A 178 13.01 -9.00 0.19
CA LYS A 178 13.81 -9.82 1.12
C LYS A 178 13.45 -11.30 1.05
N SER A 179 12.25 -11.64 0.57
CA SER A 179 11.75 -13.00 0.41
C SER A 179 11.37 -13.23 -1.06
N GLU A 180 11.67 -14.42 -1.59
CA GLU A 180 11.26 -14.82 -2.95
C GLU A 180 9.75 -14.99 -3.09
N ASN A 181 9.04 -15.16 -1.97
CA ASN A 181 7.57 -15.27 -1.92
C ASN A 181 6.88 -13.92 -1.67
N ASP A 182 7.64 -12.83 -1.59
CA ASP A 182 7.08 -11.49 -1.39
C ASP A 182 6.42 -10.98 -2.69
N TYR A 183 5.43 -10.12 -2.57
CA TYR A 183 4.72 -9.50 -3.69
C TYR A 183 5.21 -8.08 -3.93
N CYS A 184 5.16 -7.65 -5.19
CA CYS A 184 5.24 -6.25 -5.52
C CYS A 184 3.83 -5.66 -5.42
N VAL A 185 3.72 -4.52 -4.74
CA VAL A 185 2.44 -3.83 -4.52
C VAL A 185 2.56 -2.43 -5.08
N TYR A 186 1.67 -2.12 -6.03
CA TYR A 186 1.44 -0.78 -6.55
C TYR A 186 0.23 -0.20 -5.83
N ILE A 187 0.41 0.99 -5.28
CA ILE A 187 -0.67 1.78 -4.69
C ILE A 187 -0.74 3.10 -5.43
N SER A 188 -1.94 3.52 -5.79
CA SER A 188 -2.24 4.93 -6.02
C SER A 188 -3.37 5.36 -5.10
N LEU A 189 -3.16 6.45 -4.37
CA LEU A 189 -4.11 6.91 -3.38
C LEU A 189 -4.40 8.40 -3.51
N ASN A 190 -5.60 8.78 -3.09
CA ASN A 190 -6.04 10.15 -2.91
C ASN A 190 -6.85 10.22 -1.62
N ILE A 191 -6.24 10.77 -0.58
CA ILE A 191 -6.84 11.03 0.73
C ILE A 191 -6.86 12.55 0.89
N PRO A 192 -8.04 13.19 0.78
CA PRO A 192 -8.13 14.65 0.76
C PRO A 192 -7.41 15.30 1.96
N ALA A 193 -6.66 16.36 1.70
CA ALA A 193 -5.88 17.09 2.70
C ALA A 193 -4.88 16.26 3.53
N LEU A 194 -4.51 15.06 3.08
CA LEU A 194 -3.48 14.25 3.72
C LEU A 194 -2.43 13.76 2.74
N ALA A 195 -2.83 12.95 1.76
CA ALA A 195 -1.92 12.28 0.85
C ALA A 195 -2.50 12.10 -0.54
N ILE A 196 -1.70 12.28 -1.58
CA ILE A 196 -2.08 12.02 -2.97
C ILE A 196 -0.87 11.55 -3.75
N GLY A 197 -1.01 10.51 -4.57
CA GLY A 197 0.11 10.04 -5.38
C GLY A 197 0.06 8.57 -5.73
N SER A 198 1.21 8.05 -6.14
CA SER A 198 1.42 6.62 -6.32
C SER A 198 2.80 6.17 -5.85
N PHE A 199 2.88 4.91 -5.42
CA PHE A 199 4.14 4.26 -5.11
C PHE A 199 4.07 2.76 -5.40
N HIS A 200 5.20 2.20 -5.79
CA HIS A 200 5.41 0.78 -6.09
C HIS A 200 6.63 0.29 -5.31
N SER A 201 6.46 -0.81 -4.56
CA SER A 201 7.57 -1.45 -3.83
C SER A 201 7.19 -2.88 -3.42
N CYS A 202 8.07 -3.55 -2.68
CA CYS A 202 7.74 -4.78 -1.97
C CYS A 202 6.64 -4.55 -0.93
N SER A 203 5.81 -5.58 -0.70
CA SER A 203 4.64 -5.52 0.20
C SER A 203 4.99 -4.93 1.57
N LYS A 204 6.11 -5.32 2.16
CA LYS A 204 6.56 -4.86 3.48
C LYS A 204 6.86 -3.36 3.52
N ASP A 205 7.45 -2.82 2.46
CA ASP A 205 7.75 -1.39 2.39
C ASP A 205 6.47 -0.59 2.17
N VAL A 206 5.57 -1.11 1.33
CA VAL A 206 4.22 -0.54 1.13
C VAL A 206 3.44 -0.54 2.44
N SER A 207 3.46 -1.65 3.18
CA SER A 207 2.89 -1.77 4.53
C SER A 207 3.40 -0.68 5.47
N SER A 208 4.71 -0.43 5.49
CA SER A 208 5.31 0.62 6.32
C SER A 208 4.87 2.02 5.87
N MET A 209 4.83 2.29 4.57
CA MET A 209 4.41 3.60 4.04
C MET A 209 2.92 3.87 4.30
N LEU A 210 2.05 2.87 4.10
CA LEU A 210 0.62 2.99 4.40
C LEU A 210 0.37 3.12 5.90
N THR A 211 1.15 2.45 6.76
CA THR A 211 1.06 2.64 8.21
C THR A 211 1.40 4.08 8.59
N GLU A 212 2.49 4.65 8.06
CA GLU A 212 2.84 6.06 8.29
C GLU A 212 1.72 7.01 7.84
N ILE A 213 1.12 6.76 6.67
CA ILE A 213 0.05 7.61 6.13
C ILE A 213 -1.24 7.48 6.94
N PHE A 214 -1.65 6.27 7.31
CA PHE A 214 -2.91 6.06 8.02
C PHE A 214 -2.81 6.43 9.50
N ASP A 215 -1.64 6.23 10.13
CA ASP A 215 -1.46 6.52 11.56
C ASP A 215 -1.36 8.01 11.87
N SER A 216 -1.26 8.86 10.85
CA SER A 216 -1.26 10.32 11.07
C SER A 216 -2.66 10.90 11.31
N ARG A 217 -3.73 10.12 11.06
CA ARG A 217 -5.12 10.54 11.23
C ARG A 217 -5.98 9.50 11.94
N LEU A 218 -6.70 9.93 12.98
CA LEU A 218 -7.52 9.04 13.81
C LEU A 218 -8.64 8.35 13.02
N ASP A 219 -9.30 9.06 12.11
CA ASP A 219 -10.39 8.48 11.30
C ASP A 219 -9.89 7.39 10.35
N LEU A 220 -8.63 7.46 9.92
CA LEU A 220 -7.99 6.43 9.10
C LEU A 220 -7.50 5.24 9.93
N ILE A 221 -7.00 5.48 11.14
CA ILE A 221 -6.62 4.40 12.08
C ILE A 221 -7.82 3.50 12.32
N GLU A 222 -8.98 4.08 12.64
CA GLU A 222 -10.22 3.32 12.86
C GLU A 222 -10.62 2.57 11.58
N MET A 223 -10.66 3.28 10.44
CA MET A 223 -11.09 2.72 9.17
C MET A 223 -10.24 1.53 8.70
N PHE A 224 -8.91 1.59 8.91
CA PHE A 224 -7.98 0.56 8.45
C PHE A 224 -7.52 -0.41 9.54
N SER A 225 -8.10 -0.34 10.73
CA SER A 225 -7.79 -1.21 11.88
C SER A 225 -7.86 -2.71 11.53
N ASN A 226 -8.89 -3.13 10.79
CA ASN A 226 -9.09 -4.52 10.36
C ASN A 226 -8.06 -5.03 9.33
N TYR A 227 -7.28 -4.13 8.74
CA TYR A 227 -6.21 -4.49 7.81
C TYR A 227 -4.82 -4.42 8.47
N LYS A 228 -4.73 -4.18 9.78
CA LYS A 228 -3.47 -4.22 10.51
C LYS A 228 -3.18 -5.64 10.99
N ASN A 229 -1.90 -6.00 10.97
CA ASN A 229 -1.43 -7.20 11.64
C ASN A 229 -1.54 -7.02 13.16
N GLU A 230 -2.28 -7.90 13.84
CA GLU A 230 -2.54 -7.80 15.29
C GLU A 230 -1.27 -7.79 16.14
N LEU A 231 -0.17 -8.41 15.69
CA LEU A 231 1.07 -8.52 16.46
C LEU A 231 1.97 -7.29 16.28
N THR A 232 2.06 -6.75 15.07
CA THR A 232 2.98 -5.64 14.75
C THR A 232 2.30 -4.29 14.73
N ASN A 233 0.96 -4.24 14.67
CA ASN A 233 0.15 -3.04 14.45
C ASN A 233 0.51 -2.29 13.15
N ILE A 234 1.15 -2.98 12.20
CA ILE A 234 1.49 -2.46 10.86
C ILE A 234 0.38 -2.87 9.89
N PHE A 235 0.02 -1.97 8.97
CA PHE A 235 -0.87 -2.27 7.86
C PHE A 235 -0.37 -3.49 7.07
N ASP A 236 -1.22 -4.48 6.86
CA ASP A 236 -0.90 -5.71 6.15
C ASP A 236 -1.30 -5.56 4.67
N ALA A 237 -0.33 -5.15 3.84
CA ALA A 237 -0.54 -4.95 2.42
C ALA A 237 -0.91 -6.26 1.71
N ASP A 238 -0.36 -7.40 2.14
CA ASP A 238 -0.69 -8.72 1.57
C ASP A 238 -2.15 -9.09 1.87
N TYR A 239 -2.62 -8.82 3.08
CA TYR A 239 -4.02 -9.01 3.45
C TYR A 239 -4.93 -8.07 2.66
N PHE A 240 -4.59 -6.78 2.56
CA PHE A 240 -5.37 -5.81 1.77
C PHE A 240 -5.45 -6.20 0.29
N CYS A 241 -4.32 -6.64 -0.30
CA CYS A 241 -4.24 -7.15 -1.67
C CYS A 241 -5.23 -8.29 -1.91
N LYS A 242 -5.43 -9.21 -0.97
CA LYS A 242 -6.36 -10.34 -1.17
C LYS A 242 -7.81 -9.89 -1.42
N TYR A 243 -8.22 -8.76 -0.88
CA TYR A 243 -9.60 -8.25 -1.01
C TYR A 243 -9.74 -7.16 -2.06
N HIS A 244 -8.69 -6.38 -2.29
CA HIS A 244 -8.76 -5.16 -3.12
C HIS A 244 -7.77 -5.14 -4.29
N ASN A 245 -7.25 -6.30 -4.73
CA ASN A 245 -6.35 -6.35 -5.89
C ASN A 245 -7.05 -5.94 -7.19
N ASN A 246 -6.43 -5.02 -7.91
CA ASN A 246 -6.91 -4.44 -9.17
C ASN A 246 -8.31 -3.82 -9.05
N THR A 247 -8.59 -3.22 -7.89
CA THR A 247 -9.86 -2.53 -7.61
C THR A 247 -9.61 -1.17 -6.99
N LEU A 248 -10.58 -0.28 -7.17
CA LEU A 248 -10.59 1.03 -6.53
C LEU A 248 -11.42 0.94 -5.25
N TYR A 249 -10.75 0.91 -4.11
CA TYR A 249 -11.38 1.08 -2.80
C TYR A 249 -11.73 2.56 -2.59
N SER A 250 -12.93 2.81 -2.08
CA SER A 250 -13.43 4.16 -1.79
C SER A 250 -14.18 4.14 -0.47
N ASN A 251 -13.94 5.14 0.38
CA ASN A 251 -14.67 5.30 1.64
C ASN A 251 -14.71 6.78 2.04
N GLU A 252 -15.59 7.15 2.95
CA GLU A 252 -15.70 8.52 3.47
C GLU A 252 -14.77 8.74 4.66
N SER A 253 -13.97 9.79 4.59
CA SER A 253 -13.08 10.25 5.68
C SER A 253 -13.54 11.63 6.16
N ILE A 254 -13.00 12.12 7.29
CA ILE A 254 -13.41 13.44 7.81
C ILE A 254 -13.16 14.58 6.81
N THR A 255 -12.22 14.42 5.88
CA THR A 255 -11.86 15.41 4.86
C THR A 255 -12.52 15.18 3.49
N GLY A 256 -13.40 14.17 3.39
CA GLY A 256 -14.11 13.78 2.17
C GLY A 256 -13.77 12.36 1.70
N THR A 257 -14.25 12.00 0.52
CA THR A 257 -14.07 10.65 -0.05
C THR A 257 -12.60 10.34 -0.32
N LEU A 258 -12.06 9.36 0.38
CA LEU A 258 -10.74 8.79 0.08
C LEU A 258 -10.86 7.71 -0.98
N LYS A 259 -9.80 7.55 -1.78
CA LYS A 259 -9.71 6.58 -2.86
C LYS A 259 -8.35 5.90 -2.85
N ILE A 260 -8.34 4.57 -2.96
CA ILE A 260 -7.11 3.77 -3.01
C ILE A 260 -7.27 2.73 -4.11
N PHE A 261 -6.42 2.80 -5.11
CA PHE A 261 -6.25 1.76 -6.10
C PHE A 261 -5.04 0.92 -5.74
N THR A 262 -5.21 -0.40 -5.74
CA THR A 262 -4.17 -1.34 -5.39
C THR A 262 -3.99 -2.36 -6.50
N TYR A 263 -2.74 -2.63 -6.88
CA TYR A 263 -2.40 -3.70 -7.81
C TYR A 263 -1.23 -4.51 -7.28
N CYS A 264 -1.45 -5.79 -7.05
CA CYS A 264 -0.50 -6.70 -6.43
C CYS A 264 -0.16 -7.81 -7.40
N HIS A 265 1.13 -8.03 -7.58
CA HIS A 265 1.64 -9.04 -8.49
C HIS A 265 2.86 -9.72 -7.89
N SER A 266 3.10 -10.95 -8.33
CA SER A 266 4.35 -11.63 -7.99
C SER A 266 5.53 -10.82 -8.49
N GLN A 267 6.66 -10.94 -7.79
CA GLN A 267 7.94 -10.48 -8.30
C GLN A 267 8.15 -11.03 -9.72
N LYS A 268 8.88 -10.28 -10.53
CA LYS A 268 9.21 -10.59 -11.93
C LYS A 268 8.09 -10.48 -12.96
N VAL A 269 6.90 -10.10 -12.54
CA VAL A 269 5.80 -9.80 -13.47
C VAL A 269 5.96 -8.37 -13.96
N ASP A 270 6.18 -8.20 -15.26
CA ASP A 270 6.08 -6.89 -15.90
C ASP A 270 4.62 -6.43 -15.80
N TYR A 271 4.43 -5.19 -15.37
CA TYR A 271 3.10 -4.59 -15.28
C TYR A 271 3.04 -3.32 -16.10
N ASP A 272 1.88 -3.10 -16.71
CA ASP A 272 1.65 -2.00 -17.63
C ASP A 272 1.11 -0.78 -16.86
N LEU A 273 1.99 0.18 -16.58
CA LEU A 273 1.64 1.43 -15.91
C LEU A 273 0.52 2.20 -16.65
N THR A 274 0.35 2.02 -17.96
CA THR A 274 -0.69 2.72 -18.73
C THR A 274 -2.10 2.25 -18.40
N LYS A 275 -2.23 1.08 -17.76
CA LYS A 275 -3.50 0.51 -17.31
C LYS A 275 -3.80 0.81 -15.84
N MET A 276 -2.89 1.46 -15.13
CA MET A 276 -3.02 1.75 -13.71
C MET A 276 -3.78 3.07 -13.49
N ILE A 277 -4.55 3.13 -12.41
CA ILE A 277 -5.12 4.39 -11.94
C ILE A 277 -4.00 5.19 -11.29
N ILE A 278 -3.79 6.42 -11.75
CA ILE A 278 -2.77 7.33 -11.22
C ILE A 278 -3.44 8.58 -10.68
N PHE A 279 -3.29 8.82 -9.38
CA PHE A 279 -3.54 10.11 -8.76
C PHE A 279 -2.25 10.94 -8.78
N ASN A 280 -2.26 12.05 -9.50
CA ASN A 280 -1.08 12.88 -9.66
C ASN A 280 -0.91 13.82 -8.46
N PRO A 281 0.24 13.80 -7.76
CA PRO A 281 0.52 14.77 -6.72
C PRO A 281 0.82 16.16 -7.31
N PRO A 282 0.80 17.22 -6.49
CA PRO A 282 1.36 18.51 -6.86
C PRO A 282 2.83 18.39 -7.32
N SER A 283 3.27 19.29 -8.20
CA SER A 283 4.64 19.24 -8.74
C SER A 283 5.73 19.60 -7.72
N PHE A 284 5.37 20.28 -6.62
CA PHE A 284 6.26 20.77 -5.57
C PHE A 284 5.64 20.54 -4.18
N SER A 285 6.49 20.45 -3.15
CA SER A 285 6.05 20.52 -1.75
C SER A 285 5.37 21.87 -1.48
N ALA A 286 4.43 21.89 -0.54
CA ALA A 286 3.93 23.14 0.02
C ALA A 286 5.07 23.92 0.70
N THR A 287 4.91 25.24 0.77
CA THR A 287 5.79 26.07 1.58
C THR A 287 5.29 26.03 3.02
N PRO A 288 6.08 25.53 3.99
CA PRO A 288 5.63 25.45 5.38
C PRO A 288 5.26 26.82 5.94
N VAL A 289 4.25 26.86 6.80
CA VAL A 289 3.76 28.10 7.44
C VAL A 289 3.77 27.98 8.96
N GLN A 290 3.86 29.13 9.63
CA GLN A 290 3.77 29.20 11.09
C GLN A 290 2.33 29.49 11.50
N CYS A 291 1.73 28.59 12.27
CA CYS A 291 0.37 28.71 12.78
C CYS A 291 0.38 28.94 14.28
N SER A 292 -0.27 30.02 14.74
CA SER A 292 -0.41 30.29 16.16
C SER A 292 -1.41 29.31 16.78
N THR A 293 -1.06 28.73 17.93
CA THR A 293 -1.94 27.94 18.79
C THR A 293 -2.31 28.70 20.07
N GLY A 294 -2.50 30.02 19.97
CA GLY A 294 -2.56 30.93 21.11
C GLY A 294 -1.15 31.30 21.57
N ASP A 295 -0.57 30.54 22.48
CA ASP A 295 0.71 30.86 23.14
C ASP A 295 1.94 30.26 22.44
N LYS A 296 1.74 29.36 21.48
CA LYS A 296 2.82 28.67 20.75
C LYS A 296 2.63 28.83 19.25
N TRP A 297 3.72 28.61 18.51
CA TRP A 297 3.70 28.57 17.06
C TRP A 297 4.10 27.17 16.60
N ASN A 298 3.26 26.57 15.77
CA ASN A 298 3.51 25.29 15.14
C ASN A 298 3.92 25.51 13.69
N ASN A 299 4.94 24.77 13.25
CA ASN A 299 5.31 24.71 11.84
C ASN A 299 4.42 23.68 11.14
N CYS A 300 3.60 24.13 10.19
CA CYS A 300 2.69 23.27 9.44
C CYS A 300 3.22 23.09 8.02
N SER A 301 3.70 21.89 7.72
CA SER A 301 4.25 21.55 6.41
C SER A 301 3.19 21.55 5.31
N GLU A 302 1.90 21.40 5.67
CA GLU A 302 0.77 21.46 4.74
C GLU A 302 0.62 22.81 4.03
N GLY A 303 1.23 23.87 4.58
CA GLY A 303 1.27 25.21 3.99
C GLY A 303 0.05 26.09 4.31
N TYR A 304 -0.82 25.67 5.22
CA TYR A 304 -1.96 26.46 5.69
C TYR A 304 -2.24 26.22 7.18
N CYS A 305 -2.98 27.15 7.79
CA CYS A 305 -3.41 27.11 9.19
C CYS A 305 -4.90 26.82 9.29
N SER A 306 -5.32 26.40 10.47
CA SER A 306 -6.72 26.11 10.78
C SER A 306 -7.14 26.69 12.13
N ILE A 307 -8.36 27.22 12.17
CA ILE A 307 -9.05 27.67 13.38
C ILE A 307 -10.38 26.94 13.44
N PHE A 308 -10.69 26.35 14.59
CA PHE A 308 -11.93 25.64 14.84
C PHE A 308 -12.57 26.15 16.13
N GLN A 309 -13.87 26.38 16.11
CA GLN A 309 -14.67 26.67 17.29
C GLN A 309 -15.97 25.86 17.25
N VAL A 310 -16.34 25.31 18.39
CA VAL A 310 -17.68 24.77 18.62
C VAL A 310 -18.21 25.29 19.93
N SER A 311 -19.49 25.63 19.97
CA SER A 311 -20.18 25.94 21.21
C SER A 311 -21.57 25.36 21.19
N TYR A 312 -22.02 24.79 22.30
CA TYR A 312 -23.29 24.08 22.37
C TYR A 312 -23.84 24.15 23.80
N ILE A 313 -25.17 24.09 23.91
CA ILE A 313 -25.81 23.95 25.22
C ILE A 313 -25.67 22.49 25.67
N THR A 314 -25.41 22.26 26.95
CA THR A 314 -25.34 20.92 27.52
C THR A 314 -26.59 20.58 28.31
N GLU A 315 -27.01 19.32 28.23
CA GLU A 315 -28.06 18.78 29.09
C GLU A 315 -27.46 18.01 30.27
N PRO A 316 -28.13 18.00 31.44
CA PRO A 316 -29.39 18.69 31.76
C PRO A 316 -29.20 20.14 32.27
N LEU A 317 -27.96 20.56 32.50
CA LEU A 317 -27.64 21.78 33.25
C LEU A 317 -27.83 23.08 32.45
N ASN A 318 -28.09 22.99 31.14
CA ASN A 318 -28.33 24.11 30.22
C ASN A 318 -27.20 25.18 30.22
N PHE A 319 -25.96 24.77 30.48
CA PHE A 319 -24.82 25.68 30.32
C PHE A 319 -24.20 25.56 28.93
N GLN A 320 -23.71 26.68 28.42
CA GLN A 320 -23.03 26.75 27.15
C GLN A 320 -21.58 26.29 27.33
N GLN A 321 -21.20 25.20 26.67
CA GLN A 321 -19.81 24.79 26.50
C GLN A 321 -19.22 25.43 25.25
N HIS A 322 -17.91 25.64 25.26
CA HIS A 322 -17.17 26.08 24.10
C HIS A 322 -15.81 25.37 24.04
N ILE A 323 -15.40 25.05 22.82
CA ILE A 323 -14.08 24.53 22.48
C ILE A 323 -13.55 25.44 21.39
N THR A 324 -12.27 25.80 21.49
CA THR A 324 -11.58 26.58 20.46
C THR A 324 -10.20 25.98 20.28
N GLU A 325 -9.90 25.59 19.05
CA GLU A 325 -8.63 25.00 18.68
C GLU A 325 -8.02 25.75 17.51
N TYR A 326 -6.69 25.82 17.54
CA TYR A 326 -5.88 26.47 16.53
C TYR A 326 -4.69 25.59 16.23
N GLY A 327 -4.25 25.54 14.99
CA GLY A 327 -2.99 24.85 14.67
C GLY A 327 -2.94 24.34 13.25
N CYS A 328 -2.20 23.25 13.10
CA CYS A 328 -2.05 22.61 11.80
C CYS A 328 -3.34 21.84 11.45
N PRO A 329 -3.71 21.79 10.16
CA PRO A 329 -4.94 21.15 9.70
C PRO A 329 -5.09 19.70 10.17
N TYR A 330 -4.00 18.92 10.17
CA TYR A 330 -4.05 17.53 10.63
C TYR A 330 -4.45 17.38 12.09
N GLN A 331 -4.06 18.32 12.95
CA GLN A 331 -4.43 18.33 14.36
C GLN A 331 -5.93 18.57 14.50
N ILE A 332 -6.47 19.52 13.71
CA ILE A 332 -7.90 19.80 13.68
C ILE A 332 -8.70 18.61 13.15
N TYR A 333 -8.22 17.87 12.14
CA TYR A 333 -8.91 16.66 11.68
C TYR A 333 -9.03 15.60 12.77
N ASN A 334 -8.00 15.44 13.62
CA ASN A 334 -8.07 14.53 14.76
C ASN A 334 -9.06 15.02 15.81
N VAL A 335 -9.06 16.32 16.14
CA VAL A 335 -10.07 16.91 17.04
C VAL A 335 -11.50 16.70 16.52
N LEU A 336 -11.72 16.92 15.22
CA LEU A 336 -13.03 16.70 14.60
C LEU A 336 -13.45 15.24 14.67
N THR A 337 -12.51 14.30 14.52
CA THR A 337 -12.76 12.86 14.64
C THR A 337 -13.14 12.49 16.08
N ASP A 338 -12.39 12.98 17.08
CA ASP A 338 -12.68 12.75 18.50
C ASP A 338 -14.07 13.26 18.87
N LEU A 339 -14.43 14.49 18.44
CA LEU A 339 -15.75 15.06 18.66
C LEU A 339 -16.85 14.30 17.91
N GLN A 340 -16.56 13.76 16.73
CA GLN A 340 -17.51 12.94 15.99
C GLN A 340 -17.83 11.63 16.74
N GLN A 341 -16.84 11.05 17.43
CA GLN A 341 -17.00 9.81 18.19
C GLN A 341 -17.55 10.03 19.60
N ASP A 342 -17.59 11.28 20.09
CA ASP A 342 -18.08 11.59 21.43
C ASP A 342 -19.58 11.24 21.58
N SER A 343 -19.88 10.27 22.44
CA SER A 343 -21.24 9.84 22.73
C SER A 343 -22.11 10.90 23.43
N PHE A 344 -21.49 11.88 24.08
CA PHE A 344 -22.17 12.96 24.80
C PHE A 344 -22.56 14.14 23.89
N LEU A 345 -21.97 14.24 22.70
CA LEU A 345 -22.34 15.26 21.73
C LEU A 345 -23.62 14.91 20.96
N TYR A 346 -24.42 15.94 20.68
CA TYR A 346 -25.64 15.79 19.88
C TYR A 346 -25.32 15.20 18.50
N SER A 347 -26.15 14.28 18.04
CA SER A 347 -25.98 13.64 16.72
C SER A 347 -25.90 14.66 15.58
N SER A 348 -26.62 15.77 15.67
CA SER A 348 -26.56 16.88 14.71
C SER A 348 -25.19 17.56 14.66
N ILE A 349 -24.54 17.75 15.81
CA ILE A 349 -23.18 18.30 15.89
C ILE A 349 -22.19 17.31 15.30
N ARG A 350 -22.27 16.02 15.68
CA ARG A 350 -21.38 14.98 15.18
C ARG A 350 -21.45 14.84 13.67
N ASN A 351 -22.66 14.90 13.10
CA ASN A 351 -22.86 14.83 11.65
C ASN A 351 -22.27 16.04 10.90
N ASP A 352 -22.17 17.20 11.53
CA ASP A 352 -21.56 18.39 10.93
C ASP A 352 -20.02 18.33 10.91
N MET A 353 -19.38 17.43 11.67
CA MET A 353 -17.91 17.32 11.74
C MET A 353 -17.29 16.99 10.36
N TYR A 354 -17.91 16.09 9.59
CA TYR A 354 -17.50 15.81 8.20
C TYR A 354 -17.52 17.05 7.32
N LYS A 355 -18.58 17.87 7.44
CA LYS A 355 -18.70 19.10 6.65
C LYS A 355 -17.61 20.10 7.01
N LEU A 356 -17.25 20.20 8.29
CA LEU A 356 -16.14 21.05 8.73
C LEU A 356 -14.80 20.55 8.18
N GLY A 357 -14.52 19.25 8.29
CA GLY A 357 -13.29 18.67 7.77
C GLY A 357 -13.15 18.85 6.25
N GLU A 358 -14.21 18.61 5.49
CA GLU A 358 -14.25 18.90 4.04
C GLU A 358 -14.04 20.39 3.72
N THR A 359 -14.65 21.28 4.50
CA THR A 359 -14.51 22.74 4.31
C THR A 359 -13.05 23.15 4.51
N CYS A 360 -12.42 22.62 5.54
CA CYS A 360 -11.02 22.89 5.83
C CYS A 360 -10.07 22.31 4.78
N ALA A 361 -10.36 21.10 4.28
CA ALA A 361 -9.60 20.47 3.20
C ALA A 361 -9.62 21.28 1.89
N LYS A 362 -10.67 22.08 1.69
CA LYS A 362 -10.82 23.03 0.56
C LYS A 362 -10.15 24.38 0.83
N ILE A 363 -9.53 24.58 1.99
CA ILE A 363 -8.92 25.85 2.44
C ILE A 363 -9.96 26.98 2.42
N THR A 364 -11.11 26.70 3.02
CA THR A 364 -12.24 27.63 3.11
C THR A 364 -12.73 27.78 4.55
N GLN A 365 -13.75 28.60 4.73
CA GLN A 365 -14.40 28.81 6.02
C GLN A 365 -15.87 28.36 5.99
N LEU A 366 -16.36 27.92 7.14
CA LEU A 366 -17.77 27.66 7.40
C LEU A 366 -18.11 28.22 8.77
N GLN A 367 -19.21 28.95 8.85
CA GLN A 367 -19.84 29.38 10.09
C GLN A 367 -21.30 28.93 10.08
N LYS A 368 -21.75 28.30 11.15
CA LYS A 368 -23.11 27.76 11.26
C LYS A 368 -23.63 27.93 12.68
N THR A 369 -24.83 28.47 12.81
CA THR A 369 -25.58 28.47 14.07
C THR A 369 -26.88 27.70 13.85
N VAL A 370 -27.18 26.76 14.73
CA VAL A 370 -28.43 26.00 14.74
C VAL A 370 -29.14 26.30 16.05
N ILE A 371 -30.39 26.76 15.96
CA ILE A 371 -31.24 27.06 17.12
C ILE A 371 -32.35 26.02 17.17
N ASN A 372 -32.31 25.13 18.16
CA ASN A 372 -33.26 24.04 18.32
C ASN A 372 -33.43 23.67 19.79
N GLY A 373 -34.02 24.58 20.58
CA GLY A 373 -34.20 24.39 22.02
C GLY A 373 -32.87 24.07 22.72
N THR A 374 -32.81 22.95 23.43
CA THR A 374 -31.60 22.45 24.09
C THR A 374 -30.51 21.97 23.13
N HIS A 375 -30.86 21.63 21.89
CA HIS A 375 -29.93 21.18 20.85
C HIS A 375 -29.38 22.35 20.02
N THR A 376 -29.24 23.52 20.65
CA THR A 376 -28.71 24.74 20.03
C THR A 376 -27.19 24.72 20.04
N TYR A 377 -26.57 25.00 18.90
CA TYR A 377 -25.10 25.00 18.76
C TYR A 377 -24.58 25.96 17.69
N TYR A 378 -23.30 26.30 17.81
CA TYR A 378 -22.51 27.14 16.94
C TYR A 378 -21.27 26.36 16.49
N LEU A 379 -20.95 26.44 15.20
CA LEU A 379 -19.75 25.88 14.60
C LEU A 379 -19.06 26.96 13.78
N TYR A 380 -17.74 27.00 13.88
CA TYR A 380 -16.90 27.78 12.99
C TYR A 380 -15.64 27.01 12.67
N ILE A 381 -15.27 26.98 11.40
CA ILE A 381 -13.95 26.54 10.94
C ILE A 381 -13.45 27.52 9.89
N ASN A 382 -12.16 27.82 9.93
CA ASN A 382 -11.51 28.62 8.90
C ASN A 382 -10.11 28.05 8.67
N CYS A 383 -9.87 27.59 7.45
CA CYS A 383 -8.57 27.11 7.02
C CYS A 383 -8.02 28.04 5.94
N TYR A 384 -6.83 28.58 6.17
CA TYR A 384 -6.31 29.71 5.40
C TYR A 384 -4.79 29.67 5.29
N GLU A 385 -4.26 30.26 4.21
CA GLU A 385 -2.82 30.44 4.01
C GLU A 385 -2.37 31.80 4.59
N PRO A 386 -1.59 31.83 5.68
CA PRO A 386 -1.16 33.09 6.30
C PRO A 386 -0.38 34.02 5.36
N SER A 387 0.33 33.44 4.39
CA SER A 387 1.08 34.19 3.36
C SER A 387 0.17 35.00 2.44
N LYS A 388 -1.11 34.62 2.29
CA LYS A 388 -2.08 35.29 1.41
C LYS A 388 -2.97 36.27 2.16
N VAL A 389 -3.47 35.89 3.33
CA VAL A 389 -4.51 36.65 4.05
C VAL A 389 -4.05 37.20 5.40
N GLY A 390 -2.83 36.89 5.83
CA GLY A 390 -2.35 37.21 7.18
C GLY A 390 -2.95 36.30 8.25
N VAL A 391 -2.58 36.54 9.51
CA VAL A 391 -3.13 35.82 10.66
C VAL A 391 -4.61 36.18 10.81
N GLN A 392 -5.47 35.17 10.92
CA GLN A 392 -6.91 35.36 11.09
C GLN A 392 -7.28 35.35 12.57
N ILE A 393 -8.29 36.14 12.92
CA ILE A 393 -8.89 36.17 14.26
C ILE A 393 -10.27 35.53 14.14
N PRO A 394 -10.61 34.52 14.95
CA PRO A 394 -11.95 33.95 14.90
C PRO A 394 -12.99 34.94 15.41
N PRO A 395 -14.25 34.82 14.95
CA PRO A 395 -15.35 35.59 15.49
C PRO A 395 -15.60 35.25 16.96
N ASP A 396 -16.21 36.19 17.68
CA ASP A 396 -16.71 35.94 19.03
C ASP A 396 -17.79 34.85 19.01
N ILE A 397 -17.71 33.92 19.98
CA ILE A 397 -18.71 32.87 20.12
C ILE A 397 -20.04 33.50 20.57
N PRO A 398 -21.15 33.31 19.82
CA PRO A 398 -22.43 33.90 20.18
C PRO A 398 -22.97 33.29 21.48
N LYS A 399 -23.71 34.08 22.25
CA LYS A 399 -24.52 33.56 23.37
C LYS A 399 -25.67 32.73 22.79
N LEU A 400 -25.71 31.45 23.13
CA LEU A 400 -26.74 30.53 22.69
C LEU A 400 -27.93 30.60 23.66
N ASN A 401 -29.04 31.15 23.23
CA ASN A 401 -30.27 31.16 24.03
C ASN A 401 -31.06 29.89 23.71
N GLY A 402 -31.10 28.94 24.65
CA GLY A 402 -31.89 27.71 24.53
C GLY A 402 -33.41 27.92 24.69
N THR A 403 -33.88 29.16 24.89
CA THR A 403 -35.30 29.48 24.95
C THR A 403 -35.88 29.49 23.55
N ASN A 404 -36.94 28.67 23.33
CA ASN A 404 -37.70 28.50 22.08
C ASN A 404 -38.28 29.82 21.56
N ASN A 405 -37.46 30.70 21.03
CA ASN A 405 -37.90 31.78 20.17
C ASN A 405 -37.59 31.34 18.74
N HIS A 406 -38.62 30.84 18.06
CA HIS A 406 -38.64 30.62 16.62
C HIS A 406 -37.91 31.78 15.91
N SER A 407 -36.73 31.51 15.34
CA SER A 407 -36.00 32.49 14.54
C SER A 407 -35.87 32.03 13.10
N THR A 408 -36.02 33.01 12.24
CA THR A 408 -36.05 33.00 10.78
C THR A 408 -34.68 32.70 10.18
N ASN A 409 -34.66 31.83 9.17
CA ASN A 409 -33.52 31.57 8.29
C ASN A 409 -32.92 32.88 7.75
N SER A 410 -31.70 33.22 8.17
CA SER A 410 -30.83 34.12 7.42
C SER A 410 -29.99 33.29 6.45
N ASN A 411 -30.21 33.54 5.16
CA ASN A 411 -29.39 32.96 4.10
C ASN A 411 -27.92 33.43 4.19
N PRO A 412 -26.95 32.65 3.70
CA PRO A 412 -25.55 33.04 3.69
C PRO A 412 -25.36 34.22 2.73
N THR A 413 -24.72 35.28 3.20
CA THR A 413 -24.20 36.37 2.36
C THR A 413 -23.02 35.87 1.54
N ASP A 414 -23.30 35.53 0.28
CA ASP A 414 -22.29 35.45 -0.77
C ASP A 414 -21.82 36.87 -1.13
N ASN A 415 -20.59 37.21 -0.75
CA ASN A 415 -19.90 38.35 -1.35
C ASN A 415 -19.46 37.97 -2.76
N LYS A 416 -20.35 38.16 -3.75
CA LYS A 416 -19.99 38.25 -5.17
C LYS A 416 -20.53 39.53 -5.79
N ALA A 417 -19.63 40.21 -6.48
CA ALA A 417 -19.83 41.46 -7.18
C ALA A 417 -21.04 41.43 -8.12
N LEU A 418 -21.78 42.55 -8.14
CA LEU A 418 -22.84 42.85 -9.09
C LEU A 418 -22.42 42.58 -10.54
N ARG A 419 -23.21 41.75 -11.25
CA ARG A 419 -23.59 41.98 -12.66
C ARG A 419 -24.83 41.15 -13.07
N SER A 420 -25.91 41.91 -13.28
CA SER A 420 -27.06 41.75 -14.21
C SER A 420 -27.83 40.42 -14.38
N ASN A 421 -29.16 40.60 -14.34
CA ASN A 421 -30.23 39.96 -15.14
C ASN A 421 -30.61 38.49 -14.84
N SER A 422 -31.77 38.29 -14.19
CA SER A 422 -32.98 37.79 -14.88
C SER A 422 -34.11 37.45 -13.88
N LEU A 423 -35.15 38.29 -13.88
CA LEU A 423 -36.50 37.89 -13.50
C LEU A 423 -37.08 37.15 -14.71
N ASN A 424 -37.13 35.81 -14.70
CA ASN A 424 -38.00 35.06 -15.63
C ASN A 424 -38.29 33.58 -15.25
N ASN A 425 -37.81 33.06 -14.12
CA ASN A 425 -38.03 31.64 -13.76
C ASN A 425 -39.12 31.36 -12.72
N ILE A 426 -39.84 32.37 -12.22
CA ILE A 426 -40.90 32.15 -11.21
C ILE A 426 -42.29 31.93 -11.85
N ILE A 427 -42.49 32.32 -13.11
CA ILE A 427 -43.82 32.21 -13.77
C ILE A 427 -44.10 30.79 -14.29
N ASN A 428 -43.09 29.96 -14.60
CA ASN A 428 -43.32 28.62 -15.16
C ASN A 428 -43.65 27.53 -14.13
N ILE A 429 -43.38 27.75 -12.83
CA ILE A 429 -43.69 26.74 -11.79
C ILE A 429 -45.14 26.85 -11.31
N LEU A 430 -45.77 28.03 -11.40
CA LEU A 430 -47.18 28.21 -11.04
C LEU A 430 -48.16 27.67 -12.10
N LEU A 431 -47.73 27.52 -13.36
CA LEU A 431 -48.56 26.96 -14.44
C LEU A 431 -48.62 25.42 -14.43
N LEU A 432 -47.68 24.73 -13.78
CA LEU A 432 -47.69 23.27 -13.68
C LEU A 432 -48.65 22.73 -12.61
N ILE A 433 -48.99 23.54 -11.60
CA ILE A 433 -49.85 23.10 -10.48
C ILE A 433 -51.35 23.18 -10.84
N LEU A 434 -51.73 23.98 -11.84
CA LEU A 434 -53.12 24.13 -12.29
C LEU A 434 -53.58 23.10 -13.33
N THR A 435 -52.71 22.21 -13.82
CA THR A 435 -53.07 21.15 -14.78
C THR A 435 -53.17 19.76 -14.17
N LEU A 436 -52.85 19.59 -12.88
CA LEU A 436 -52.91 18.30 -12.16
C LEU A 436 -54.20 18.10 -11.33
N PHE A 437 -55.12 19.07 -11.35
CA PHE A 437 -56.47 18.89 -10.80
C PHE A 437 -57.52 19.27 -11.83
N LYS A 438 -57.78 18.34 -12.76
CA LYS A 438 -59.09 18.20 -13.40
C LYS A 438 -59.32 16.76 -13.82
#